data_AF-A0A9Q9B0H9-F1
#
_entry.id   AF-A0A9Q9B0H9-F1
#
_cell.length_a   1.000
_cell.length_b   1.000
_cell.length_c   1.000
_cell.angle_alpha   90.00
_cell.angle_beta   90.00
_cell.angle_gamma   90.00
#
_symmetry.space_group_name_H-M   'P 1'
#
loop_
_entity.id
_entity.type
_entity.pdbx_description
1 polymer ?
#
loop_
_entity_poly.entity_id
_entity_poly.type
_entity_poly.pdbx_seq_one_letter_code
_entity_poly.pdbx_strand_id
1 'polypeptide(L)'
;MLVGNESAKLRGWQVIFLFLGLLTAVAGVSFGFVFPDSPAKAGFLTKEEKAAHVERLRVNEQGIGSRVFKWEQFWEALTDPMTWLYAFWIFAANIPNSIATSFANILVKGMGYTSEESLLLVTPLGAYEIVVLVGLTYLAMKFDQRLYACIAGHIPAIIGAILMATTDRYSALVGYWLSGGIPIGWTTILGLQASNVAGSTKKVTVACIGTIAYTVGNIISPQTFQARDGPRYLPAKVSICILYFIITCDLVAMRWVFVRRNLRLRDQKRAELGDAWKPAENHEFPDLTDLQNEEFRYAV
;
A
#
# COMPACT_ATOMS: atom_id res chain seq x y z
N MET A 1 -33.54 7.53 -0.51
CA MET A 1 -34.84 6.95 -0.87
C MET A 1 -34.87 5.40 -0.77
N LEU A 2 -34.19 4.79 0.21
CA LEU A 2 -34.20 3.33 0.43
C LEU A 2 -34.38 2.94 1.91
N VAL A 3 -34.75 3.89 2.77
CA VAL A 3 -34.98 3.63 4.19
C VAL A 3 -36.44 4.00 4.47
N GLY A 4 -37.26 2.99 4.77
CA GLY A 4 -38.62 3.22 5.30
C GLY A 4 -39.79 2.78 4.43
N ASN A 5 -39.75 1.63 3.76
CA ASN A 5 -40.98 1.00 3.28
C ASN A 5 -41.24 -0.30 4.06
N GLU A 6 -42.15 -0.23 5.05
CA GLU A 6 -42.54 -1.34 5.93
C GLU A 6 -43.23 -2.50 5.19
N SER A 7 -43.54 -2.32 3.90
CA SER A 7 -44.12 -3.35 3.02
C SER A 7 -43.11 -4.12 2.15
N ALA A 8 -41.80 -3.85 2.28
CA ALA A 8 -40.79 -4.59 1.54
C ALA A 8 -40.45 -5.92 2.25
N LYS A 9 -40.57 -7.05 1.54
CA LYS A 9 -40.19 -8.40 2.05
C LYS A 9 -38.72 -8.52 2.46
N LEU A 10 -37.87 -7.58 2.03
CA LEU A 10 -36.46 -7.50 2.36
C LEU A 10 -36.16 -6.12 2.94
N ARG A 11 -35.41 -6.11 4.05
CA ARG A 11 -34.91 -4.88 4.67
C ARG A 11 -33.87 -4.23 3.75
N GLY A 12 -33.78 -2.90 3.75
CA GLY A 12 -32.86 -2.16 2.85
C GLY A 12 -31.40 -2.64 2.90
N TRP A 13 -30.88 -3.01 4.08
CA TRP A 13 -29.54 -3.57 4.21
C TRP A 13 -29.39 -4.93 3.50
N GLN A 14 -30.40 -5.80 3.54
CA GLN A 14 -30.37 -7.11 2.88
C GLN A 14 -30.28 -6.98 1.36
N VAL A 15 -30.99 -6.00 0.80
CA VAL A 15 -30.95 -5.71 -0.65
C VAL A 15 -29.55 -5.25 -1.06
N ILE A 16 -28.90 -4.40 -0.24
CA ILE A 16 -27.53 -3.95 -0.49
C ILE A 16 -26.56 -5.14 -0.49
N PHE A 17 -26.61 -6.01 0.52
CA PHE A 17 -25.72 -7.19 0.58
C PHE A 17 -25.96 -8.18 -0.56
N LEU A 18 -27.23 -8.43 -0.94
CA LEU A 18 -27.55 -9.32 -2.06
C LEU A 18 -27.03 -8.77 -3.39
N PHE A 19 -27.22 -7.48 -3.64
CA PHE A 19 -26.76 -6.85 -4.88
C PHE A 19 -25.23 -6.85 -4.98
N LEU A 20 -24.53 -6.36 -3.96
CA LEU A 20 -23.07 -6.35 -3.93
C LEU A 20 -22.48 -7.76 -3.95
N GLY A 21 -23.06 -8.69 -3.19
CA GLY A 21 -22.64 -10.09 -3.17
C GLY A 21 -22.76 -10.75 -4.55
N LEU A 22 -23.90 -10.57 -5.23
CA LEU A 22 -24.09 -11.12 -6.58
C LEU A 22 -23.09 -10.52 -7.58
N LEU A 23 -22.85 -9.20 -7.53
CA LEU A 23 -21.90 -8.53 -8.39
C LEU A 23 -20.48 -9.09 -8.20
N THR A 24 -20.05 -9.29 -6.95
CA THR A 24 -18.74 -9.91 -6.66
C THR A 24 -18.65 -11.37 -7.11
N ALA A 25 -19.73 -12.15 -6.97
CA ALA A 25 -19.77 -13.54 -7.41
C ALA A 25 -19.66 -13.64 -8.95
N VAL A 26 -20.41 -12.80 -9.68
CA VAL A 26 -20.33 -12.74 -11.15
C VAL A 26 -18.93 -12.32 -11.59
N ALA A 27 -18.32 -11.32 -10.95
CA ALA A 27 -16.95 -10.92 -11.23
C ALA A 27 -15.96 -12.07 -10.99
N GLY A 28 -16.05 -12.76 -9.85
CA GLY A 28 -15.17 -13.88 -9.51
C GLY A 28 -15.29 -15.06 -10.50
N VAL A 29 -16.51 -15.42 -10.89
CA VAL A 29 -16.75 -16.44 -11.93
C VAL A 29 -16.17 -16.00 -13.27
N SER A 30 -16.37 -14.73 -13.66
CA SER A 30 -15.82 -14.19 -14.90
C SER A 30 -14.29 -14.24 -14.93
N PHE A 31 -13.63 -13.92 -13.81
CA PHE A 31 -12.18 -14.04 -13.67
C PHE A 31 -11.69 -15.47 -13.95
N GLY A 32 -12.39 -16.49 -13.47
CA GLY A 32 -12.06 -17.90 -13.70
C GLY A 32 -12.11 -18.32 -15.17
N PHE A 33 -12.92 -17.65 -16.00
CA PHE A 33 -13.02 -17.94 -17.44
C PHE A 33 -12.14 -17.04 -18.31
N VAL A 34 -11.86 -15.81 -17.88
CA VAL A 34 -11.17 -14.79 -18.70
C VAL A 34 -9.67 -14.75 -18.45
N PHE A 35 -9.19 -15.01 -17.22
CA PHE A 35 -7.78 -14.86 -16.89
C PHE A 35 -6.95 -16.14 -17.12
N PRO A 36 -5.93 -16.12 -18.00
CA PRO A 36 -5.05 -17.26 -18.21
C PRO A 36 -4.00 -17.39 -17.10
N ASP A 37 -3.64 -18.61 -16.71
CA ASP A 37 -2.68 -18.93 -15.64
C ASP A 37 -1.24 -18.39 -15.85
N SER A 38 -0.93 -17.89 -17.04
CA SER A 38 0.40 -17.37 -17.38
C SER A 38 0.33 -16.42 -18.59
N PRO A 39 1.16 -15.36 -18.63
CA PRO A 39 1.33 -14.54 -19.83
C PRO A 39 1.71 -15.37 -21.07
N ALA A 40 2.41 -16.49 -20.89
CA ALA A 40 2.77 -17.41 -21.99
C ALA A 40 1.56 -18.18 -22.54
N LYS A 41 0.61 -18.53 -21.67
CA LYS A 41 -0.65 -19.22 -22.00
C LYS A 41 -1.79 -18.27 -22.39
N ALA A 42 -1.57 -16.95 -22.33
CA ALA A 42 -2.58 -15.99 -22.68
C ALA A 42 -3.01 -16.11 -24.15
N GLY A 43 -4.26 -16.49 -24.40
CA GLY A 43 -4.83 -16.63 -25.73
C GLY A 43 -5.10 -15.28 -26.42
N PHE A 44 -5.10 -14.19 -25.65
CA PHE A 44 -5.38 -12.83 -26.14
C PHE A 44 -4.14 -12.06 -26.61
N LEU A 45 -2.92 -12.58 -26.41
CA LEU A 45 -1.67 -11.93 -26.82
C LEU A 45 -1.10 -12.60 -28.07
N THR A 46 -0.70 -11.79 -29.05
CA THR A 46 0.10 -12.23 -30.20
C THR A 46 1.49 -12.70 -29.77
N LYS A 47 2.18 -13.48 -30.62
CA LYS A 47 3.55 -13.96 -30.31
C LYS A 47 4.53 -12.81 -30.08
N GLU A 48 4.36 -11.70 -30.79
CA GLU A 48 5.19 -10.49 -30.66
C GLU A 48 4.92 -9.77 -29.33
N GLU A 49 3.67 -9.63 -28.90
CA GLU A 49 3.34 -9.05 -27.60
C GLU A 49 3.82 -9.93 -26.43
N LYS A 50 3.79 -11.26 -26.59
CA LYS A 50 4.38 -12.19 -25.62
C LYS A 50 5.89 -12.01 -25.51
N ALA A 51 6.59 -11.89 -26.63
CA ALA A 51 8.03 -11.63 -26.65
C ALA A 51 8.36 -10.27 -26.02
N ALA A 52 7.61 -9.22 -26.34
CA ALA A 52 7.76 -7.90 -25.73
C ALA A 52 7.49 -7.90 -24.21
N HIS A 53 6.54 -8.71 -23.73
CA HIS A 53 6.30 -8.86 -22.29
C HIS A 53 7.43 -9.60 -21.58
N VAL A 54 7.99 -10.65 -22.20
CA VAL A 54 9.16 -11.35 -21.66
C VAL A 54 10.36 -10.40 -21.63
N GLU A 55 10.54 -9.58 -22.66
CA GLU A 55 11.58 -8.56 -22.71
C GLU A 55 11.40 -7.48 -21.63
N ARG A 56 10.17 -7.05 -21.33
CA ARG A 56 9.91 -6.15 -20.20
C ARG A 56 10.18 -6.79 -18.84
N LEU A 57 9.90 -8.08 -18.67
CA LEU A 57 10.32 -8.82 -17.49
C LEU A 57 11.85 -8.88 -17.39
N ARG A 58 12.53 -9.03 -18.54
CA ARG A 58 13.99 -9.06 -18.66
C ARG A 58 14.63 -7.73 -18.23
N VAL A 59 14.09 -6.59 -18.70
CA VAL A 59 14.53 -5.24 -18.29
C VAL A 59 14.38 -4.98 -16.79
N ASN A 60 13.46 -5.65 -16.11
CA ASN A 60 13.28 -5.50 -14.66
C ASN A 60 14.30 -6.30 -13.82
N GLU A 61 15.20 -7.08 -14.44
CA GLU A 61 16.26 -7.87 -13.76
C GLU A 61 15.78 -8.77 -12.60
N GLN A 62 14.48 -9.12 -12.59
CA GLN A 62 13.86 -9.88 -11.50
C GLN A 62 13.87 -11.39 -11.74
N GLY A 63 14.53 -11.85 -12.81
CA GLY A 63 14.61 -13.25 -13.22
C GLY A 63 13.28 -13.83 -13.73
N ILE A 64 13.37 -14.97 -14.41
CA ILE A 64 12.21 -15.81 -14.72
C ILE A 64 11.91 -16.63 -13.46
N GLY A 65 10.93 -16.21 -12.68
CA GLY A 65 10.68 -16.73 -11.33
C GLY A 65 10.80 -18.26 -11.20
N SER A 66 11.60 -18.71 -10.24
CA SER A 66 11.77 -20.13 -9.94
C SER A 66 10.59 -20.67 -9.12
N ARG A 67 10.10 -21.87 -9.45
CA ARG A 67 9.12 -22.63 -8.63
C ARG A 67 9.76 -23.40 -7.46
N VAL A 68 11.08 -23.42 -7.39
CA VAL A 68 11.83 -24.13 -6.35
C VAL A 68 12.04 -23.19 -5.17
N PHE A 69 11.66 -23.64 -3.97
CA PHE A 69 11.89 -22.90 -2.73
C PHE A 69 13.37 -22.91 -2.37
N LYS A 70 13.98 -21.72 -2.24
CA LYS A 70 15.40 -21.56 -1.88
C LYS A 70 15.54 -21.08 -0.44
N TRP A 71 16.12 -21.91 0.41
CA TRP A 71 16.30 -21.61 1.84
C TRP A 71 17.20 -20.39 2.09
N GLU A 72 18.20 -20.19 1.23
CA GLU A 72 19.09 -19.02 1.29
C GLU A 72 18.31 -17.71 1.10
N GLN A 73 17.42 -17.65 0.10
CA GLN A 73 16.55 -16.49 -0.14
C GLN A 73 15.57 -16.25 1.02
N PHE A 74 15.12 -17.30 1.70
CA PHE A 74 14.26 -17.20 2.86
C PHE A 74 14.98 -16.55 4.05
N TRP A 75 16.19 -17.00 4.39
CA TRP A 75 16.98 -16.38 5.47
C TRP A 75 17.43 -14.96 5.12
N GLU A 76 17.75 -14.71 3.84
CA GLU A 76 18.04 -13.35 3.39
C GLU A 76 16.81 -12.45 3.58
N ALA A 77 15.61 -12.91 3.22
CA ALA A 77 14.38 -12.16 3.44
C ALA A 77 14.18 -11.78 4.92
N LEU A 78 14.46 -12.69 5.84
CA LEU A 78 14.30 -12.48 7.28
C LEU A 78 15.38 -11.59 7.90
N THR A 79 16.59 -11.60 7.34
CA THR A 79 17.72 -10.81 7.86
C THR A 79 17.83 -9.43 7.21
N ASP A 80 17.19 -9.23 6.06
CA ASP A 80 17.17 -7.93 5.37
C ASP A 80 16.38 -6.88 6.18
N PRO A 81 17.03 -5.77 6.60
CA PRO A 81 16.36 -4.69 7.29
C PRO A 81 15.21 -4.07 6.48
N MET A 82 15.26 -4.11 5.14
CA MET A 82 14.20 -3.55 4.30
C MET A 82 12.88 -4.30 4.46
N THR A 83 12.91 -5.62 4.64
CA THR A 83 11.71 -6.43 4.90
C THR A 83 10.99 -5.94 6.14
N TRP A 84 11.73 -5.62 7.19
CA TRP A 84 11.18 -5.15 8.46
C TRP A 84 10.68 -3.72 8.38
N LEU A 85 11.34 -2.83 7.62
CA LEU A 85 10.81 -1.51 7.33
C LEU A 85 9.46 -1.62 6.59
N TYR A 86 9.36 -2.46 5.55
CA TYR A 86 8.08 -2.65 4.86
C TYR A 86 6.99 -3.21 5.78
N ALA A 87 7.34 -4.21 6.59
CA ALA A 87 6.41 -4.81 7.55
C ALA A 87 5.94 -3.80 8.60
N PHE A 88 6.86 -2.99 9.13
CA PHE A 88 6.54 -1.94 10.08
C PHE A 88 5.63 -0.87 9.48
N TRP A 89 5.93 -0.40 8.27
CA TRP A 89 5.08 0.54 7.55
C TRP A 89 3.66 -0.01 7.38
N ILE A 90 3.53 -1.23 6.88
CA ILE A 90 2.25 -1.92 6.67
C ILE A 90 1.49 -2.04 8.00
N PHE A 91 2.15 -2.47 9.06
CA PHE A 91 1.56 -2.59 10.39
C PHE A 91 1.04 -1.24 10.91
N ALA A 92 1.90 -0.23 10.93
CA ALA A 92 1.61 1.08 11.50
C ALA A 92 0.60 1.88 10.69
N ALA A 93 0.57 1.74 9.36
CA ALA A 93 -0.40 2.41 8.49
C ALA A 93 -1.80 1.77 8.56
N ASN A 94 -1.90 0.46 8.84
CA ASN A 94 -3.19 -0.23 8.94
C ASN A 94 -3.98 0.14 10.19
N ILE A 95 -3.31 0.39 11.31
CA ILE A 95 -3.97 0.79 12.56
C ILE A 95 -4.90 2.01 12.35
N PRO A 96 -4.39 3.17 11.87
CA PRO A 96 -5.21 4.37 11.67
C PRO A 96 -6.14 4.26 10.45
N ASN A 97 -5.77 3.52 9.39
CA ASN A 97 -6.66 3.30 8.25
C ASN A 97 -7.95 2.59 8.68
N SER A 98 -7.82 1.48 9.41
CA SER A 98 -8.97 0.72 9.88
C SER A 98 -9.80 1.50 10.91
N ILE A 99 -9.17 2.40 11.67
CA ILE A 99 -9.88 3.36 12.53
C ILE A 99 -10.73 4.31 11.69
N ALA A 100 -10.09 4.98 10.70
CA ALA A 100 -10.73 6.00 9.89
C ALA A 100 -11.90 5.43 9.07
N THR A 101 -11.79 4.19 8.57
CA THR A 101 -12.81 3.55 7.74
C THR A 101 -13.91 2.88 8.56
N SER A 102 -13.55 2.09 9.58
CA SER A 102 -14.53 1.29 10.35
C SER A 102 -15.27 2.11 11.40
N PHE A 103 -14.63 3.14 11.96
CA PHE A 103 -15.20 4.00 13.01
C PHE A 103 -15.54 5.40 12.49
N ALA A 104 -15.51 5.62 11.17
CA ALA A 104 -15.85 6.87 10.49
C ALA A 104 -17.10 7.56 11.06
N ASN A 105 -18.23 6.83 11.03
CA ASN A 105 -19.52 7.37 11.46
C ASN A 105 -19.55 7.68 12.96
N ILE A 106 -18.87 6.87 13.79
CA ILE A 106 -18.78 7.07 15.24
C ILE A 106 -17.95 8.31 15.54
N LEU A 107 -16.85 8.51 14.82
CA LEU A 107 -15.98 9.68 14.94
C LEU A 107 -16.74 10.96 14.55
N VAL A 108 -17.44 10.95 13.42
CA VAL A 108 -18.24 12.09 12.95
C VAL A 108 -19.40 12.38 13.89
N LYS A 109 -20.12 11.35 14.37
CA LYS A 109 -21.15 11.51 15.40
C LYS A 109 -20.58 12.09 16.70
N GLY A 110 -19.39 11.66 17.10
CA GLY A 110 -18.65 12.20 18.24
C GLY A 110 -18.29 13.70 18.12
N MET A 111 -18.31 14.26 16.90
CA MET A 111 -18.13 15.70 16.65
C MET A 111 -19.42 16.52 16.81
N GLY A 112 -20.56 15.88 17.11
CA GLY A 112 -21.85 16.53 17.34
C GLY A 112 -22.82 16.49 16.17
N TYR A 113 -22.59 15.61 15.18
CA TYR A 113 -23.52 15.37 14.06
C TYR A 113 -24.50 14.23 14.36
N THR A 114 -25.65 14.23 13.70
CA THR A 114 -26.61 13.12 13.78
C THR A 114 -26.13 11.88 13.03
N SER A 115 -26.72 10.71 13.30
CA SER A 115 -26.37 9.46 12.60
C SER A 115 -26.62 9.58 11.09
N GLU A 116 -27.68 10.25 10.66
CA GLU A 116 -28.01 10.44 9.24
C GLU A 116 -27.02 11.38 8.55
N GLU A 117 -26.69 12.51 9.19
CA GLU A 117 -25.65 13.42 8.69
C GLU A 117 -24.29 12.73 8.61
N SER A 118 -23.93 11.90 9.59
CA SER A 118 -22.62 11.22 9.57
C SER A 118 -22.44 10.33 8.35
N LEU A 119 -23.48 9.65 7.89
CA LEU A 119 -23.43 8.80 6.69
C LEU A 119 -23.11 9.63 5.44
N LEU A 120 -23.70 10.83 5.34
CA LEU A 120 -23.45 11.74 4.22
C LEU A 120 -22.05 12.37 4.32
N LEU A 121 -21.65 12.81 5.51
CA LEU A 121 -20.40 13.55 5.75
C LEU A 121 -19.14 12.67 5.70
N VAL A 122 -19.27 11.34 5.72
CA VAL A 122 -18.16 10.42 5.46
C VAL A 122 -17.88 10.30 3.96
N THR A 123 -18.87 10.49 3.08
CA THR A 123 -18.75 10.32 1.63
C THR A 123 -17.65 11.19 0.97
N PRO A 124 -17.47 12.47 1.34
CA PRO A 124 -16.41 13.31 0.76
C PRO A 124 -14.98 12.79 0.96
N LEU A 125 -14.73 11.98 2.00
CA LEU A 125 -13.42 11.34 2.21
C LEU A 125 -13.05 10.48 1.00
N GLY A 126 -13.96 9.64 0.52
CA GLY A 126 -13.69 8.76 -0.62
C GLY A 126 -13.45 9.54 -1.93
N ALA A 127 -14.18 10.63 -2.14
CA ALA A 127 -13.95 11.50 -3.30
C ALA A 127 -12.57 12.19 -3.24
N TYR A 128 -12.20 12.70 -2.05
CA TYR A 128 -10.87 13.27 -1.82
C TYR A 128 -9.77 12.23 -2.04
N GLU A 129 -9.92 11.02 -1.49
CA GLU A 129 -8.99 9.91 -1.66
C GLU A 129 -8.73 9.60 -3.14
N ILE A 130 -9.79 9.53 -3.97
CA ILE A 130 -9.65 9.31 -5.43
C ILE A 130 -8.82 10.43 -6.09
N VAL A 131 -9.13 11.68 -5.80
CA VAL A 131 -8.46 12.83 -6.43
C VAL A 131 -6.99 12.87 -6.05
N VAL A 132 -6.66 12.69 -4.77
CA VAL A 132 -5.29 12.74 -4.29
C VAL A 132 -4.50 11.51 -4.75
N LEU A 133 -5.09 10.31 -4.72
CA LEU A 133 -4.45 9.09 -5.19
C LEU A 133 -4.08 9.20 -6.67
N VAL A 134 -5.03 9.61 -7.53
CA VAL A 134 -4.78 9.77 -8.97
C VAL A 134 -3.76 10.89 -9.22
N GLY A 135 -3.93 12.04 -8.57
CA GLY A 135 -3.07 13.21 -8.75
C GLY A 135 -1.62 12.95 -8.34
N LEU A 136 -1.39 12.39 -7.14
CA LEU A 136 -0.05 12.11 -6.65
C LEU A 136 0.58 10.90 -7.33
N THR A 137 -0.20 9.89 -7.75
CA THR A 137 0.34 8.78 -8.56
C THR A 137 0.81 9.28 -9.92
N TYR A 138 0.03 10.14 -10.58
CA TYR A 138 0.45 10.78 -11.83
C TYR A 138 1.74 11.61 -11.65
N LEU A 139 1.82 12.37 -10.55
CA LEU A 139 3.02 13.14 -10.22
C LEU A 139 4.23 12.23 -9.97
N ALA A 140 4.04 11.16 -9.18
CA ALA A 140 5.07 10.16 -8.89
C ALA A 140 5.62 9.52 -10.17
N MET A 141 4.74 9.18 -11.12
CA MET A 141 5.11 8.60 -12.41
C MET A 141 5.83 9.61 -13.31
N LYS A 142 5.40 10.88 -13.32
CA LYS A 142 5.99 11.91 -14.17
C LYS A 142 7.39 12.33 -13.72
N PHE A 143 7.62 12.39 -12.40
CA PHE A 143 8.88 12.85 -11.84
C PHE A 143 9.84 11.72 -11.45
N ASP A 144 9.40 10.45 -11.57
CA ASP A 144 10.16 9.26 -11.15
C ASP A 144 10.73 9.40 -9.72
N GLN A 145 9.89 9.94 -8.83
CA GLN A 145 10.22 10.20 -7.42
C GLN A 145 9.04 9.75 -6.56
N ARG A 146 8.85 8.43 -6.47
CA ARG A 146 7.65 7.84 -5.86
C ARG A 146 7.58 8.14 -4.37
N LEU A 147 8.72 8.08 -3.67
CA LEU A 147 8.74 8.35 -2.22
C LEU A 147 8.45 9.83 -1.90
N TYR A 148 8.90 10.78 -2.74
CA TYR A 148 8.60 12.20 -2.49
C TYR A 148 7.14 12.55 -2.69
N ALA A 149 6.50 12.01 -3.74
CA ALA A 149 5.08 12.20 -3.94
C ALA A 149 4.27 11.64 -2.77
N CYS A 150 4.69 10.49 -2.23
CA CYS A 150 4.08 9.89 -1.05
C CYS A 150 4.27 10.74 0.22
N ILE A 151 5.48 11.25 0.48
CA ILE A 151 5.76 12.15 1.60
C ILE A 151 4.92 13.43 1.48
N ALA A 152 4.81 14.00 0.28
CA ALA A 152 3.97 15.17 0.03
C ALA A 152 2.49 14.90 0.33
N GLY A 153 1.99 13.69 0.02
CA GLY A 153 0.63 13.26 0.37
C GLY A 153 0.37 13.05 1.86
N HIS A 154 1.41 12.69 2.63
CA HIS A 154 1.30 12.55 4.08
C HIS A 154 1.19 13.88 4.82
N ILE A 155 1.70 14.99 4.26
CA ILE A 155 1.66 16.31 4.92
C ILE A 155 0.21 16.76 5.20
N PRO A 156 -0.70 16.80 4.22
CA PRO A 156 -2.12 17.08 4.47
C PRO A 156 -2.77 16.09 5.45
N ALA A 157 -2.40 14.81 5.41
CA ALA A 157 -2.96 13.80 6.30
C ALA A 157 -2.55 14.00 7.77
N ILE A 158 -1.30 14.40 8.03
CA ILE A 158 -0.82 14.76 9.37
C ILE A 158 -1.54 16.01 9.86
N ILE A 159 -1.67 17.04 9.02
CA ILE A 159 -2.43 18.26 9.36
C ILE A 159 -3.89 17.88 9.69
N GLY A 160 -4.48 17.00 8.89
CA GLY A 160 -5.83 16.51 9.09
C GLY A 160 -6.02 15.78 10.43
N ALA A 161 -5.07 14.91 10.79
CA ALA A 161 -5.07 14.22 12.06
C ALA A 161 -4.96 15.20 13.25
N ILE A 162 -4.08 16.20 13.17
CA ILE A 162 -3.93 17.24 14.20
C ILE A 162 -5.21 18.05 14.34
N LEU A 163 -5.82 18.48 13.23
CA LEU A 163 -7.10 19.19 13.24
C LEU A 163 -8.19 18.34 13.90
N MET A 164 -8.27 17.07 13.56
CA MET A 164 -9.24 16.14 14.14
C MET A 164 -9.07 15.95 15.66
N ALA A 165 -7.83 16.00 16.17
CA ALA A 165 -7.52 15.87 17.60
C ALA A 165 -7.75 17.17 18.39
N THR A 166 -7.42 18.32 17.81
CA THR A 166 -7.36 19.61 18.53
C THR A 166 -8.62 20.45 18.39
N THR A 167 -9.38 20.29 17.31
CA THR A 167 -10.54 21.13 16.99
C THR A 167 -11.87 20.37 17.13
N ASP A 168 -12.97 21.10 17.01
CA ASP A 168 -14.33 20.57 17.15
C ASP A 168 -15.17 20.80 15.88
N ARG A 169 -16.20 19.96 15.71
CA ARG A 169 -17.25 20.06 14.69
C ARG A 169 -16.74 20.20 13.24
N TYR A 170 -16.74 21.40 12.68
CA TYR A 170 -16.41 21.64 11.26
C TYR A 170 -14.93 21.44 10.95
N SER A 171 -14.04 22.00 11.78
CA SER A 171 -12.59 21.89 11.58
C SER A 171 -12.11 20.44 11.75
N ALA A 172 -12.71 19.70 12.68
CA ALA A 172 -12.42 18.29 12.90
C ALA A 172 -12.88 17.42 11.73
N LEU A 173 -14.01 17.78 11.09
CA LEU A 173 -14.52 17.10 9.91
C LEU A 173 -13.63 17.34 8.67
N VAL A 174 -13.16 18.57 8.47
CA VAL A 174 -12.15 18.85 7.43
C VAL A 174 -10.87 18.06 7.70
N GLY A 175 -10.46 17.96 8.97
CA GLY A 175 -9.32 17.14 9.36
C GLY A 175 -9.51 15.65 9.04
N TYR A 176 -10.72 15.13 9.26
CA TYR A 176 -11.09 13.78 8.85
C TYR A 176 -10.97 13.58 7.34
N TRP A 177 -11.48 14.50 6.51
CA TRP A 177 -11.34 14.38 5.04
C TRP A 177 -9.89 14.41 4.57
N LEU A 178 -9.07 15.32 5.12
CA LEU A 178 -7.65 15.43 4.79
C LEU A 178 -6.85 14.17 5.18
N SER A 179 -7.32 13.41 6.17
CA SER A 179 -6.68 12.13 6.55
C SER A 179 -6.74 11.06 5.47
N GLY A 180 -7.56 11.23 4.42
CA GLY A 180 -7.65 10.30 3.29
C GLY A 180 -6.43 10.24 2.36
N GLY A 181 -5.34 10.96 2.64
CA GLY A 181 -4.12 10.96 1.81
C GLY A 181 -3.18 9.74 1.98
N ILE A 182 -3.38 8.92 3.01
CA ILE A 182 -2.48 7.79 3.36
C ILE A 182 -2.54 6.54 2.47
N PRO A 183 -3.69 6.18 1.86
CA PRO A 183 -3.77 5.04 0.94
C PRO A 183 -2.71 5.10 -0.18
N ILE A 184 -2.19 6.28 -0.49
CA ILE A 184 -1.09 6.51 -1.43
C ILE A 184 0.21 5.85 -0.99
N GLY A 185 0.50 5.88 0.32
CA GLY A 185 1.63 5.15 0.88
C GLY A 185 1.49 3.64 0.69
N TRP A 186 0.28 3.10 0.76
CA TRP A 186 0.03 1.68 0.54
C TRP A 186 0.39 1.28 -0.89
N THR A 187 -0.12 2.04 -1.87
CA THR A 187 0.22 1.82 -3.29
C THR A 187 1.72 1.99 -3.55
N THR A 188 2.36 2.97 -2.91
CA THR A 188 3.81 3.21 -3.04
C THR A 188 4.62 2.03 -2.50
N ILE A 189 4.28 1.53 -1.31
CA ILE A 189 4.97 0.40 -0.68
C ILE A 189 4.81 -0.88 -1.49
N LEU A 190 3.61 -1.17 -2.00
CA LEU A 190 3.40 -2.31 -2.90
C LEU A 190 4.23 -2.17 -4.19
N GLY A 191 4.29 -0.96 -4.76
CA GLY A 191 5.11 -0.67 -5.93
C GLY A 191 6.62 -0.82 -5.66
N LEU A 192 7.08 -0.41 -4.48
CA LEU A 192 8.47 -0.58 -4.06
C LEU A 192 8.79 -2.05 -3.79
N GLN A 193 7.94 -2.80 -3.09
CA GLN A 193 8.12 -4.24 -2.91
C GLN A 193 8.20 -4.97 -4.25
N ALA A 194 7.35 -4.60 -5.22
CA ALA A 194 7.37 -5.18 -6.55
C ALA A 194 8.63 -4.82 -7.35
N SER A 195 9.22 -3.64 -7.14
CA SER A 195 10.38 -3.16 -7.90
C SER A 195 11.71 -3.51 -7.24
N ASN A 196 11.77 -3.52 -5.90
CA ASN A 196 13.00 -3.52 -5.09
C ASN A 196 13.27 -4.85 -4.38
N VAL A 197 12.36 -5.83 -4.46
CA VAL A 197 12.58 -7.18 -3.94
C VAL A 197 12.72 -8.12 -5.12
N ALA A 198 13.89 -8.76 -5.26
CA ALA A 198 14.15 -9.78 -6.28
C ALA A 198 14.33 -11.16 -5.63
N GLY A 199 14.20 -12.22 -6.44
CA GLY A 199 14.17 -13.60 -5.96
C GLY A 199 12.75 -14.10 -5.67
N SER A 200 12.36 -15.21 -6.29
CA SER A 200 10.99 -15.75 -6.18
C SER A 200 10.61 -16.11 -4.74
N THR A 201 11.52 -16.76 -4.00
CA THR A 201 11.26 -17.17 -2.60
C THR A 201 11.31 -15.97 -1.66
N LYS A 202 12.22 -15.01 -1.89
CA LYS A 202 12.31 -13.76 -1.10
C LYS A 202 11.02 -12.94 -1.24
N LYS A 203 10.54 -12.71 -2.47
CA LYS A 203 9.28 -11.98 -2.74
C LYS A 203 8.10 -12.57 -1.99
N VAL A 204 7.91 -13.89 -2.06
CA VAL A 204 6.81 -14.57 -1.36
C VAL A 204 6.95 -14.41 0.16
N THR A 205 8.16 -14.57 0.69
CA THR A 205 8.43 -14.43 2.13
C THR A 205 8.13 -13.01 2.62
N VAL A 206 8.61 -11.98 1.91
CA VAL A 206 8.33 -10.57 2.23
C VAL A 206 6.83 -10.27 2.17
N ALA A 207 6.11 -10.80 1.16
CA ALA A 207 4.66 -10.65 1.03
C ALA A 207 3.89 -11.32 2.18
N CYS A 208 4.31 -12.51 2.62
CA CYS A 208 3.74 -13.20 3.77
C CYS A 208 3.94 -12.41 5.07
N ILE A 209 5.17 -11.92 5.32
CA ILE A 209 5.47 -11.09 6.49
C ILE A 209 4.63 -9.80 6.47
N GLY A 210 4.52 -9.15 5.30
CA GLY A 210 3.65 -7.99 5.11
C GLY A 210 2.18 -8.29 5.42
N THR A 211 1.68 -9.46 5.01
CA THR A 211 0.31 -9.88 5.30
C THR A 211 0.09 -10.15 6.79
N ILE A 212 1.07 -10.73 7.50
CA ILE A 212 1.01 -10.89 8.95
C ILE A 212 0.99 -9.53 9.64
N ALA A 213 1.86 -8.60 9.23
CA ALA A 213 1.87 -7.23 9.74
C ALA A 213 0.51 -6.52 9.52
N TYR A 214 -0.07 -6.71 8.34
CA TYR A 214 -1.40 -6.19 7.98
C TYR A 214 -2.49 -6.73 8.90
N THR A 215 -2.53 -8.05 9.14
CA THR A 215 -3.56 -8.66 10.00
C THR A 215 -3.41 -8.26 11.45
N VAL A 216 -2.18 -8.18 11.97
CA VAL A 216 -1.92 -7.74 13.35
C VAL A 216 -2.33 -6.27 13.54
N GLY A 217 -2.02 -5.39 12.58
CA GLY A 217 -2.47 -3.99 12.63
C GLY A 217 -4.00 -3.86 12.67
N ASN A 218 -4.70 -4.68 11.89
CA ASN A 218 -6.16 -4.74 11.88
C ASN A 218 -6.76 -5.28 13.19
N ILE A 219 -6.09 -6.20 13.88
CA ILE A 219 -6.53 -6.71 15.18
C ILE A 219 -6.37 -5.64 16.28
N ILE A 220 -5.31 -4.83 16.21
CA ILE A 220 -5.04 -3.78 17.21
C ILE A 220 -5.94 -2.56 17.00
N SER A 221 -6.26 -2.21 15.74
CA SER A 221 -7.02 -1.01 15.38
C SER A 221 -8.30 -0.79 16.21
N PRO A 222 -9.27 -1.73 16.29
CA PRO A 222 -10.49 -1.57 17.08
C PRO A 222 -10.25 -1.39 18.58
N GLN A 223 -9.16 -1.95 19.11
CA GLN A 223 -8.85 -1.88 20.54
C GLN A 223 -8.43 -0.47 20.98
N THR A 224 -8.00 0.35 20.03
CA THR A 224 -7.66 1.77 20.23
C THR A 224 -8.91 2.64 20.43
N PHE A 225 -10.07 2.21 19.91
CA PHE A 225 -11.35 2.90 20.04
C PHE A 225 -12.16 2.32 21.20
N GLN A 226 -11.89 2.78 22.41
CA GLN A 226 -12.62 2.32 23.59
C GLN A 226 -13.82 3.20 23.90
N ALA A 227 -14.93 2.57 24.33
CA ALA A 227 -16.16 3.26 24.71
C ALA A 227 -15.95 4.26 25.86
N ARG A 228 -14.97 4.02 26.75
CA ARG A 228 -14.61 4.90 27.87
C ARG A 228 -14.09 6.28 27.42
N ASP A 229 -13.54 6.36 26.22
CA ASP A 229 -12.91 7.57 25.68
C ASP A 229 -13.88 8.39 24.80
N GLY A 230 -15.12 7.91 24.65
CA GLY A 230 -16.19 8.63 23.95
C GLY A 230 -16.66 9.86 24.72
N PRO A 231 -17.24 10.88 24.04
CA PRO A 231 -17.50 10.96 22.59
C PRO A 231 -16.34 11.54 21.78
N ARG A 232 -15.29 12.08 22.43
CA ARG A 232 -14.20 12.78 21.74
C ARG A 232 -13.14 11.82 21.18
N TYR A 233 -12.99 10.63 21.76
CA TYR A 233 -12.01 9.58 21.39
C TYR A 233 -10.58 10.14 21.24
N LEU A 234 -10.18 11.01 22.16
CA LEU A 234 -8.91 11.74 22.09
C LEU A 234 -7.68 10.82 22.01
N PRO A 235 -7.56 9.73 22.81
CA PRO A 235 -6.41 8.83 22.72
C PRO A 235 -6.25 8.22 21.33
N ALA A 236 -7.35 7.81 20.70
CA ALA A 236 -7.31 7.23 19.36
C ALA A 236 -6.88 8.24 18.30
N LYS A 237 -7.39 9.49 18.38
CA LYS A 237 -6.99 10.58 17.48
C LYS A 237 -5.51 10.95 17.63
N VAL A 238 -4.99 10.93 18.86
CA VAL A 238 -3.57 11.17 19.14
C VAL A 238 -2.71 10.02 18.59
N SER A 239 -3.13 8.77 18.80
CA SER A 239 -2.44 7.61 18.21
C SER A 239 -2.36 7.69 16.69
N ILE A 240 -3.43 8.14 16.02
CA ILE A 240 -3.42 8.39 14.57
C ILE A 240 -2.35 9.41 14.18
N CYS A 241 -2.26 10.54 14.89
CA CYS A 241 -1.23 11.57 14.62
C CYS A 241 0.19 11.01 14.76
N ILE A 242 0.45 10.29 15.86
CA ILE A 242 1.76 9.71 16.16
C ILE A 242 2.13 8.69 15.09
N LEU A 243 1.20 7.81 14.71
CA LEU A 243 1.44 6.79 13.69
C LEU A 243 1.69 7.43 12.32
N TYR A 244 0.95 8.49 11.94
CA TYR A 244 1.19 9.21 10.68
C TYR A 244 2.58 9.85 10.62
N PHE A 245 3.06 10.39 11.74
CA PHE A 245 4.42 10.90 11.81
C PHE A 245 5.45 9.76 11.67
N ILE A 246 5.26 8.68 12.42
CA ILE A 246 6.17 7.51 12.43
C ILE A 246 6.27 6.86 11.04
N ILE A 247 5.15 6.63 10.34
CA ILE A 247 5.18 6.05 8.99
C ILE A 247 5.85 6.97 7.97
N THR A 248 5.77 8.29 8.18
CA THR A 248 6.46 9.27 7.33
C THR A 248 7.97 9.22 7.58
N CYS A 249 8.41 9.14 8.84
CA CYS A 249 9.81 8.92 9.19
C CYS A 249 10.35 7.62 8.61
N ASP A 250 9.55 6.55 8.64
CA ASP A 250 9.91 5.25 8.08
C ASP A 250 10.12 5.31 6.56
N LEU A 251 9.27 6.04 5.82
CA LEU A 251 9.49 6.30 4.39
C LEU A 251 10.79 7.07 4.11
N VAL A 252 11.12 8.05 4.95
CA VAL A 252 12.41 8.77 4.84
C VAL A 252 13.58 7.82 5.12
N ALA A 253 13.45 6.93 6.10
CA ALA A 253 14.45 5.91 6.40
C ALA A 253 14.63 4.93 5.24
N MET A 254 13.55 4.41 4.65
CA MET A 254 13.60 3.57 3.45
C MET A 254 14.31 4.28 2.30
N ARG A 255 13.98 5.56 2.06
CA ARG A 255 14.64 6.37 1.04
C ARG A 255 16.14 6.46 1.28
N TRP A 256 16.54 6.76 2.50
CA TRP A 256 17.95 6.86 2.88
C TRP A 256 18.68 5.53 2.66
N VAL A 257 18.05 4.39 3.02
CA VAL A 257 18.61 3.06 2.76
C VAL A 257 18.73 2.79 1.27
N PHE A 258 17.72 3.08 0.44
CA PHE A 258 17.78 2.87 -1.01
C PHE A 258 18.86 3.71 -1.68
N VAL A 259 18.94 5.01 -1.34
CA VAL A 259 19.98 5.90 -1.87
C VAL A 259 21.36 5.39 -1.45
N ARG A 260 21.54 4.96 -0.20
CA ARG A 260 22.81 4.42 0.28
C ARG A 260 23.18 3.10 -0.38
N ARG A 261 22.22 2.20 -0.62
CA ARG A 261 22.43 0.94 -1.36
C ARG A 261 22.82 1.22 -2.80
N ASN A 262 22.13 2.14 -3.48
CA ASN A 262 22.44 2.57 -4.84
C ASN A 262 23.82 3.22 -4.95
N LEU A 263 24.19 4.10 -4.01
CA LEU A 263 25.53 4.72 -3.96
C LEU A 263 26.61 3.69 -3.69
N ARG A 264 26.40 2.77 -2.74
CA ARG A 264 27.40 1.75 -2.41
C ARG A 264 27.67 0.79 -3.56
N LEU A 265 26.63 0.30 -4.23
CA LEU A 265 26.75 -0.61 -5.37
C LEU A 265 27.39 0.08 -6.58
N ARG A 266 27.02 1.34 -6.85
CA ARG A 266 27.50 2.11 -8.01
C ARG A 266 28.91 2.68 -7.82
N ASP A 267 29.18 3.34 -6.69
CA ASP A 267 30.40 4.12 -6.51
C ASP A 267 31.60 3.24 -6.17
N GLN A 268 31.41 2.13 -5.45
CA GLN A 268 32.52 1.23 -5.13
C GLN A 268 32.99 0.48 -6.38
N LYS A 269 32.07 -0.05 -7.19
CA LYS A 269 32.43 -0.86 -8.37
C LYS A 269 32.82 -0.05 -9.59
N ARG A 270 32.19 1.10 -9.86
CA ARG A 270 32.67 1.99 -10.94
C ARG A 270 33.99 2.66 -10.60
N ALA A 271 34.26 2.97 -9.33
CA ALA A 271 35.56 3.51 -8.93
C ALA A 271 36.67 2.46 -8.99
N GLU A 272 36.37 1.18 -8.72
CA GLU A 272 37.34 0.09 -8.81
C GLU A 272 37.62 -0.38 -10.24
N LEU A 273 36.62 -0.42 -11.13
CA LEU A 273 36.75 -1.02 -12.47
C LEU A 273 36.88 -0.02 -13.63
N GLY A 274 36.55 1.26 -13.45
CA GLY A 274 36.67 2.28 -14.51
C GLY A 274 36.00 1.86 -15.83
N ASP A 275 36.71 2.02 -16.96
CA ASP A 275 36.25 1.62 -18.30
C ASP A 275 36.28 0.09 -18.55
N ALA A 276 36.80 -0.72 -17.62
CA ALA A 276 36.85 -2.18 -17.73
C ALA A 276 35.58 -2.87 -17.21
N TRP A 277 34.65 -2.11 -16.63
CA TRP A 277 33.38 -2.64 -16.14
C TRP A 277 32.51 -3.08 -17.32
N LYS A 278 32.27 -4.38 -17.42
CA LYS A 278 31.27 -4.97 -18.32
C LYS A 278 30.24 -5.69 -17.45
N PRO A 279 28.94 -5.46 -17.67
CA PRO A 279 27.90 -6.24 -17.00
C PRO A 279 28.17 -7.73 -17.22
N ALA A 280 28.07 -8.55 -16.19
CA ALA A 280 28.24 -10.00 -16.34
C ALA A 280 27.22 -10.52 -17.37
N GLU A 281 27.70 -11.25 -18.39
CA GLU A 281 26.83 -11.85 -19.40
C GLU A 281 25.79 -12.74 -18.70
N ASN A 282 24.51 -12.55 -19.02
CA ASN A 282 23.38 -13.30 -18.49
C ASN A 282 23.10 -13.17 -16.98
N HIS A 283 23.55 -12.12 -16.29
CA HIS A 283 23.18 -11.88 -14.88
C HIS A 283 21.65 -11.73 -14.65
N GLU A 284 20.90 -11.42 -15.72
CA GLU A 284 19.43 -11.25 -15.74
C GLU A 284 18.66 -12.58 -15.63
N PHE A 285 19.30 -13.72 -15.90
CA PHE A 285 18.67 -15.05 -15.96
C PHE A 285 18.64 -15.84 -14.65
N PRO A 286 19.71 -15.87 -13.81
CA PRO A 286 19.63 -16.53 -12.53
C PRO A 286 18.66 -15.76 -11.61
N ASP A 287 17.81 -16.51 -10.91
CA ASP A 287 16.91 -15.99 -9.86
C ASP A 287 17.74 -15.62 -8.61
N LEU A 288 18.49 -14.52 -8.74
CA LEU A 288 19.29 -13.85 -7.71
C LEU A 288 18.40 -12.89 -6.92
N THR A 289 18.73 -12.67 -5.65
CA THR A 289 18.07 -11.66 -4.82
C THR A 289 18.60 -10.25 -5.13
N ASP A 290 17.91 -9.22 -4.65
CA ASP A 290 18.32 -7.82 -4.82
C ASP A 290 19.65 -7.49 -4.11
N LEU A 291 20.07 -8.29 -3.13
CA LEU A 291 21.37 -8.17 -2.48
C LEU A 291 22.48 -8.97 -3.19
N GLN A 292 22.11 -10.01 -3.95
CA GLN A 292 23.03 -10.86 -4.70
C GLN A 292 23.28 -10.33 -6.12
N ASN A 293 22.28 -9.69 -6.74
CA ASN A 293 22.43 -9.09 -8.07
C ASN A 293 23.18 -7.76 -7.95
N GLU A 294 24.39 -7.74 -8.50
CA GLU A 294 25.30 -6.61 -8.44
C GLU A 294 24.90 -5.44 -9.34
N GLU A 295 24.05 -5.69 -10.34
CA GLU A 295 23.50 -4.69 -11.28
C GLU A 295 22.18 -4.07 -10.78
N PHE A 296 21.57 -4.67 -9.75
CA PHE A 296 20.22 -4.31 -9.30
C PHE A 296 20.13 -2.87 -8.82
N ARG A 297 19.10 -2.16 -9.32
CA ARG A 297 18.83 -0.77 -8.94
C ARG A 297 17.57 -0.66 -8.10
N TYR A 298 17.72 -0.11 -6.89
CA TYR A 298 16.58 0.21 -6.04
C TYR A 298 15.87 1.46 -6.57
N ALA A 299 14.57 1.36 -6.84
CA ALA A 299 13.69 2.48 -7.14
C ALA A 299 13.48 3.37 -5.90
N VAL A 300 13.39 4.69 -6.11
CA VAL A 300 13.30 5.74 -5.09
C VAL A 300 12.09 6.66 -5.33
#